data_AF-A0ABD5DT86-F1
#
_entry.id   AF-A0ABD5DT86-F1
#
_cell.length_a   1.000
_cell.length_b   1.000
_cell.length_c   1.000
_cell.angle_alpha   90.00
_cell.angle_beta   90.00
_cell.angle_gamma   90.00
#
_symmetry.space_group_name_H-M   'P 1'
#
loop_
_entity.id
_entity.type
_entity.pdbx_description
1 polymer ?
#
loop_
_entity_poly.entity_id
_entity_poly.type
_entity_poly.pdbx_seq_one_letter_code
_entity_poly.pdbx_strand_id
1 'polypeptide(L)' 'MAHILVVSGHPDLNHSIANATILDELATALPDAEIRRLDWLYPDGKFNIAAEQESLLQADVIVWQFPFSWYGLPGLMKQ' A
#
# COMPACT_ATOMS: atom_id res chain seq x y z
N MET A 1 -10.93 17.31 5.05
CA MET A 1 -9.65 16.70 5.46
C MET A 1 -9.01 16.13 4.21
N ALA A 2 -7.68 16.05 4.14
CA ALA A 2 -7.01 15.52 2.95
C ALA A 2 -7.30 14.02 2.80
N HIS A 3 -7.60 13.55 1.59
CA HIS A 3 -7.76 12.13 1.29
C HIS A 3 -6.37 11.48 1.18
N ILE A 4 -6.04 10.62 2.16
CA ILE A 4 -4.73 9.96 2.24
C ILE A 4 -4.87 8.55 1.68
N LEU A 5 -4.06 8.23 0.68
CA LEU A 5 -3.92 6.89 0.13
C LEU A 5 -2.58 6.29 0.54
N VAL A 6 -2.62 5.17 1.28
CA VAL A 6 -1.44 4.38 1.64
C VAL A 6 -1.39 3.13 0.78
N VAL A 7 -0.38 3.02 -0.07
CA VAL A 7 -0.10 1.84 -0.90
C VAL A 7 0.96 1.00 -0.22
N SER A 8 0.56 -0.18 0.28
CA SER A 8 1.46 -1.16 0.87
C SER A 8 2.03 -2.08 -0.20
N GLY A 9 3.35 -2.01 -0.39
CA GLY A 9 4.11 -2.84 -1.31
C GLY A 9 4.84 -4.02 -0.66
N HIS A 10 4.54 -4.35 0.60
CA HIS A 10 5.13 -5.53 1.24
C HIS A 10 4.66 -6.81 0.51
N PRO A 11 5.55 -7.70 0.04
CA PRO A 11 5.17 -8.86 -0.79
C PRO A 11 4.38 -9.93 -0.03
N ASP A 12 4.53 -10.01 1.29
CA ASP A 12 3.77 -10.91 2.17
C ASP A 12 3.63 -10.28 3.56
N LEU A 13 2.60 -9.45 3.77
CA LEU A 13 2.48 -8.70 5.02
C LEU A 13 2.21 -9.62 6.23
N ASN A 14 1.63 -10.81 6.03
CA ASN A 14 1.28 -11.72 7.12
C ASN A 14 2.51 -12.24 7.89
N HIS A 15 3.69 -12.21 7.26
CA HIS A 15 4.97 -12.52 7.88
C HIS A 15 5.81 -11.27 8.20
N SER A 16 5.24 -10.07 8.05
CA SER A 16 5.91 -8.81 8.39
C SER A 16 5.71 -8.48 9.87
N ILE A 17 6.76 -7.96 10.51
CA ILE A 17 6.65 -7.35 11.84
C ILE A 17 6.46 -5.85 11.66
N ALA A 18 7.49 -5.15 11.17
CA ALA A 18 7.51 -3.69 11.16
C ALA A 18 6.43 -3.07 10.25
N ASN A 19 6.25 -3.59 9.02
CA ASN A 19 5.26 -3.02 8.09
C ASN A 19 3.83 -3.33 8.53
N ALA A 20 3.59 -4.53 9.10
CA ALA A 20 2.29 -4.87 9.67
C ALA A 20 1.94 -3.90 10.82
N THR A 21 2.85 -3.71 11.78
CA THR A 21 2.65 -2.76 12.89
C THR A 21 2.40 -1.34 12.38
N ILE A 22 3.16 -0.85 11.40
CA ILE A 22 2.94 0.49 10.84
C ILE A 22 1.52 0.62 10.26
N LEU A 23 1.06 -0.37 9.49
CA LEU A 23 -0.26 -0.30 8.86
C LEU A 23 -1.40 -0.42 9.88
N ASP A 24 -1.25 -1.25 10.91
CA ASP A 24 -2.24 -1.37 12.00
C ASP A 24 -2.38 -0.04 12.79
N GLU A 25 -1.24 0.59 13.10
CA GLU A 25 -1.22 1.89 13.78
C GLU A 25 -1.79 3.00 12.88
N LEU A 26 -1.48 2.99 11.57
CA LEU A 26 -2.03 3.95 10.62
C LEU A 26 -3.55 3.79 10.46
N ALA A 27 -4.07 2.57 10.41
CA ALA A 27 -5.51 2.32 10.35
C ALA A 27 -6.25 2.88 11.59
N THR A 28 -5.58 2.87 12.74
CA THR A 28 -6.12 3.43 13.99
C THR A 28 -6.01 4.95 14.05
N ALA A 29 -4.85 5.50 13.67
CA ALA A 29 -4.55 6.93 13.75
C ALA A 29 -5.23 7.75 12.65
N LEU A 30 -5.44 7.14 11.47
CA LEU A 30 -6.02 7.74 10.28
C LEU A 30 -7.19 6.87 9.78
N PRO A 31 -8.33 6.87 10.49
CA PRO A 31 -9.46 5.99 10.16
C PRO A 31 -10.09 6.29 8.79
N ASP A 32 -9.89 7.50 8.26
CA ASP A 32 -10.37 7.92 6.95
C ASP A 32 -9.34 7.68 5.81
N ALA A 33 -8.15 7.15 6.13
CA ALA A 33 -7.15 6.85 5.11
C ALA A 33 -7.51 5.56 4.36
N GLU A 34 -7.35 5.60 3.03
CA GLU A 34 -7.47 4.40 2.21
C GLU A 34 -6.16 3.62 2.26
N ILE A 35 -6.19 2.39 2.80
CA ILE A 35 -5.02 1.50 2.83
C ILE A 35 -5.20 0.40 1.79
N ARG A 36 -4.37 0.43 0.74
CA ARG A 36 -4.35 -0.56 -0.35
C ARG A 36 -3.19 -1.53 -0.17
N ARG A 37 -3.50 -2.78 0.20
CA ARG A 37 -2.54 -3.88 0.33
C ARG A 37 -2.37 -4.62 -0.99
N LEU A 38 -1.28 -4.35 -1.71
CA LEU A 38 -1.07 -4.93 -3.04
C LEU A 38 -0.87 -6.46 -2.99
N ASP A 39 -0.27 -6.99 -1.92
CA ASP A 39 -0.09 -8.44 -1.70
C ASP A 39 -1.43 -9.18 -1.61
N TRP A 40 -2.43 -8.50 -1.05
CA TRP A 40 -3.76 -9.06 -0.85
C TRP A 40 -4.71 -8.81 -2.02
N LEU A 41 -4.66 -7.62 -2.62
CA LEU A 41 -5.50 -7.26 -3.76
C LEU A 41 -5.09 -8.01 -5.03
N TYR A 42 -3.79 -8.25 -5.22
CA TYR A 42 -3.23 -8.83 -6.44
C TYR A 42 -2.30 -10.01 -6.15
N PRO A 43 -2.80 -11.10 -5.52
CA PRO A 43 -1.97 -12.26 -5.21
C PRO A 43 -1.43 -12.96 -6.47
N ASP A 44 -2.05 -12.73 -7.63
CA ASP A 44 -1.63 -13.25 -8.94
C ASP A 44 -0.85 -12.21 -9.78
N GLY A 45 -0.59 -11.02 -9.23
CA GLY A 45 0.12 -9.92 -9.89
C GLY A 45 -0.65 -9.24 -11.03
N LYS A 46 -1.97 -9.46 -11.15
CA LYS A 46 -2.78 -8.82 -12.21
C LYS A 46 -3.52 -7.61 -11.67
N PHE A 47 -2.89 -6.45 -11.82
CA PHE A 47 -3.45 -5.19 -11.37
C PHE A 47 -4.75 -4.81 -12.10
N ASN A 48 -5.75 -4.36 -11.32
CA ASN A 48 -6.86 -3.61 -11.87
C ASN A 48 -6.44 -2.14 -12.03
N ILE A 49 -5.85 -1.83 -13.18
CA ILE A 49 -5.28 -0.51 -13.49
C ILE A 49 -6.29 0.61 -13.29
N ALA A 50 -7.54 0.42 -13.73
CA ALA A 50 -8.58 1.45 -13.59
C ALA A 50 -8.91 1.75 -12.12
N ALA A 51 -9.01 0.71 -11.28
CA ALA A 51 -9.28 0.89 -9.85
C ALA A 51 -8.12 1.62 -9.14
N GLU A 52 -6.87 1.24 -9.42
CA GLU A 52 -5.72 1.93 -8.82
C GLU A 52 -5.61 3.39 -9.29
N GLN A 53 -5.86 3.66 -10.57
CA GLN A 53 -5.89 5.03 -11.10
C GLN A 53 -6.99 5.87 -10.45
N GLU A 54 -8.16 5.30 -10.21
CA GLU A 54 -9.25 5.99 -9.52
C GLU A 54 -8.87 6.35 -8.07
N SER A 55 -8.31 5.41 -7.30
CA SER A 55 -7.80 5.70 -5.95
C SER A 55 -6.72 6.78 -5.96
N LEU A 56 -5.79 6.74 -6.94
CA LEU A 56 -4.75 7.75 -7.08
C LEU A 56 -5.32 9.14 -7.42
N LEU A 57 -6.35 9.22 -8.26
CA LEU A 57 -7.00 10.49 -8.62
C LEU A 57 -7.79 11.10 -7.47
N GLN A 58 -8.30 10.29 -6.55
CA GLN A 58 -9.02 10.75 -5.37
C GLN A 58 -8.09 11.18 -4.23
N ALA A 59 -6.81 10.78 -4.26
CA ALA A 59 -5.85 11.06 -3.20
C ALA A 59 -5.27 12.48 -3.29
N ASP A 60 -5.31 13.21 -2.18
CA ASP A 60 -4.54 14.44 -1.99
C ASP A 60 -3.08 14.12 -1.59
N VAL A 61 -2.89 13.00 -0.87
CA VAL A 61 -1.58 12.52 -0.41
C VAL A 61 -1.44 11.05 -0.72
N ILE A 62 -0.35 10.68 -1.40
CA ILE A 62 -0.01 9.28 -1.70
C ILE A 62 1.21 8.88 -0.88
N VAL A 63 1.09 7.81 -0.10
CA VAL A 63 2.15 7.22 0.71
C VAL A 63 2.51 5.86 0.14
N TRP A 64 3.78 5.66 -0.20
CA TRP A 64 4.31 4.35 -0.56
C TRP A 64 4.97 3.72 0.67
N GLN A 65 4.37 2.65 1.16
CA GLN A 65 4.78 1.96 2.38
C GLN A 65 5.32 0.57 2.00
N PHE A 66 6.61 0.31 2.20
CA PHE A 66 7.22 -0.96 1.78
C PHE A 66 8.54 -1.26 2.50
N PRO A 67 8.95 -2.54 2.55
CA PRO A 67 10.29 -2.90 3.02
C PRO A 67 11.34 -2.51 1.99
N PHE A 68 12.38 -1.81 2.43
CA PHE A 68 13.53 -1.47 1.59
C PHE A 68 14.22 -2.75 1.10
N SER A 69 14.19 -2.97 -0.22
CA SER A 69 14.63 -4.22 -0.85
C SER A 69 15.68 -3.93 -1.91
N TRP A 70 16.93 -4.40 -1.69
CA TRP A 70 18.04 -4.25 -2.66
C TRP A 70 18.20 -2.82 -3.20
N TYR A 71 18.29 -1.83 -2.30
CA TYR A 71 18.41 -0.42 -2.68
C TYR A 71 17.24 0.13 -3.50
N GLY A 72 16.06 -0.48 -3.42
CA GLY A 72 14.88 0.01 -4.12
C GLY A 72 13.57 -0.61 -3.65
N LEU A 73 12.59 -0.52 -4.56
CA LEU A 73 11.22 -1.02 -4.37
C LEU A 73 11.14 -2.55 -4.52
N PRO A 74 10.24 -3.21 -3.77
CA PRO A 74 9.85 -4.59 -4.02
C PRO A 74 9.37 -4.80 -5.45
N GLY A 75 9.53 -6.04 -5.97
CA GLY A 75 9.11 -6.38 -7.33
C GLY A 75 7.63 -6.08 -7.60
N LEU A 76 6.76 -6.33 -6.61
CA LEU A 76 5.33 -6.05 -6.66
C LEU A 76 5.01 -4.58 -6.97
N MET A 77 5.84 -3.63 -6.54
CA MET A 77 5.62 -2.20 -6.79
C MET A 77 6.21 -1.71 -8.12
N LYS A 78 7.04 -2.52 -8.79
CA LYS A 78 7.68 -2.16 -10.07
C LYS A 78 6.93 -2.67 -11.30
N GLN A 79 5.96 -3.57 -11.11
CA GLN A 79 5.10 -4.10 -12.17
C GLN A 79 4.20 -3.03 -12.75
#